data_AF-X0XJB6-F1
#
_entry.id   AF-X0XJB6-F1
#
_cell.length_a   1.000
_cell.length_b   1.000
_cell.length_c   1.000
_cell.angle_alpha   90.00
_cell.angle_beta   90.00
_cell.angle_gamma   90.00
#
_symmetry.space_group_name_H-M   'P 1'
#
loop_
_entity.id
_entity.type
_entity.pdbx_description
1 polymer ?
#
loop_
_entity_poly.entity_id
_entity_poly.type
_entity_poly.pdbx_seq_one_letter_code
_entity_poly.pdbx_strand_id
1 'polypeptide(L)'
;DDHTWQAFADTWKEGQPEDDLDLIAPPGLFQPKRGFGKVWREELGGPASRIGWAREEERGFTGVVQAFEGGTIVWSKLGTAYVLYTDGNWERCPERLD
;
A
#
# COMPACT_ATOMS: atom_id res chain seq x y z
N ASP A 1 -4.79 -0.96 -15.86
CA ASP A 1 -4.64 -1.77 -14.65
C ASP A 1 -4.88 -3.21 -15.03
N ASP A 2 -4.21 -4.18 -14.44
CA ASP A 2 -4.36 -5.60 -14.82
C ASP A 2 -5.46 -6.33 -14.01
N HIS A 3 -6.17 -5.60 -13.14
CA HIS A 3 -7.24 -6.10 -12.29
C HIS A 3 -6.81 -7.19 -11.30
N THR A 4 -5.50 -7.30 -11.01
CA THR A 4 -4.94 -8.24 -10.04
C THR A 4 -4.38 -7.55 -8.80
N TRP A 5 -4.29 -8.27 -7.69
CA TRP A 5 -3.66 -7.77 -6.46
C TRP A 5 -2.52 -8.69 -6.00
N GLN A 6 -1.60 -8.11 -5.22
CA GLN A 6 -0.45 -8.80 -4.65
C GLN A 6 -0.31 -8.45 -3.17
N ALA A 7 0.19 -9.40 -2.37
CA ALA A 7 0.52 -9.20 -0.97
C ALA A 7 2.02 -9.38 -0.75
N PHE A 8 2.59 -8.51 0.08
CA PHE A 8 3.97 -8.58 0.52
C PHE A 8 4.00 -8.61 2.05
N ALA A 9 4.89 -9.41 2.61
CA ALA A 9 5.07 -9.45 4.05
C ALA A 9 5.80 -8.18 4.52
N ASP A 10 5.31 -7.55 5.58
CA ASP A 10 6.06 -6.51 6.27
C ASP A 10 7.19 -7.15 7.10
N THR A 11 8.41 -7.05 6.58
CA THR A 11 9.62 -7.55 7.24
C THR A 11 10.39 -6.47 7.99
N TRP A 12 9.91 -5.23 7.99
CA TRP A 12 10.52 -4.16 8.76
C TRP A 12 10.35 -4.41 10.26
N LYS A 13 11.33 -3.98 11.06
CA LYS A 13 11.31 -4.11 12.52
C LYS A 13 11.76 -2.80 13.15
N GLU A 14 11.21 -2.51 14.33
CA GLU A 14 11.59 -1.32 15.11
C GLU A 14 13.11 -1.28 15.33
N GLY A 15 13.71 -0.11 15.10
CA GLY A 15 15.16 0.10 15.12
C GLY A 15 15.87 -0.12 13.78
N GLN A 16 15.20 -0.64 12.74
CA GLN A 16 15.73 -0.58 11.37
C GLN A 16 15.61 0.85 10.81
N PRO A 17 16.45 1.24 9.83
CA PRO A 17 16.28 2.51 9.13
C PRO A 17 14.85 2.67 8.58
N GLU A 18 14.27 3.85 8.75
CA GLU A 18 12.93 4.14 8.24
C GLU A 18 12.95 4.37 6.72
N ASP A 19 14.01 4.98 6.22
CA ASP A 19 14.27 5.28 4.82
C ASP A 19 15.71 4.89 4.41
N ASP A 20 16.03 5.13 3.13
CA ASP A 20 17.38 4.96 2.59
C ASP A 20 18.01 6.33 2.37
N LEU A 21 19.05 6.67 3.13
CA LEU A 21 19.68 7.99 3.09
C LEU A 21 20.41 8.27 1.76
N ASP A 22 20.76 7.23 0.99
CA ASP A 22 21.38 7.39 -0.32
C ASP A 22 20.34 7.60 -1.44
N LEU A 23 19.05 7.36 -1.14
CA LEU A 23 17.93 7.45 -2.08
C LEU A 23 17.23 8.82 -2.02
N ILE A 24 17.83 9.84 -2.62
CA ILE A 24 17.32 11.21 -2.51
C ILE A 24 16.06 11.43 -3.35
N ALA A 25 14.95 11.80 -2.68
CA ALA A 25 13.69 12.13 -3.35
C ALA A 25 13.79 13.48 -4.11
N PRO A 26 13.17 13.60 -5.31
CA PRO A 26 13.06 14.88 -6.00
C PRO A 26 12.26 15.92 -5.19
N PRO A 27 12.39 17.23 -5.50
CA PRO A 27 11.65 18.28 -4.80
C PRO A 27 10.14 18.02 -4.78
N GLY A 28 9.52 18.11 -3.59
CA GLY A 28 8.09 17.90 -3.38
C GLY A 28 7.63 16.44 -3.37
N LEU A 29 8.56 15.49 -3.42
CA LEU A 29 8.30 14.06 -3.30
C LEU A 29 9.03 13.48 -2.08
N PHE A 30 8.61 12.28 -1.67
CA PHE A 30 9.08 11.63 -0.45
C PHE A 30 9.40 10.17 -0.70
N GLN A 31 10.30 9.61 0.11
CA GLN A 31 10.39 8.16 0.28
C GLN A 31 9.24 7.69 1.16
N PRO A 32 8.50 6.64 0.77
CA PRO A 32 7.73 5.87 1.74
C PRO A 32 8.68 5.25 2.79
N LYS A 33 8.21 5.12 4.04
CA LYS A 33 9.04 4.78 5.19
C LYS A 33 8.65 3.43 5.80
N ARG A 34 9.48 2.94 6.72
CA ARG A 34 9.22 1.76 7.57
C ARG A 34 8.78 0.54 6.74
N GLY A 35 7.71 -0.16 7.16
CA GLY A 35 7.25 -1.39 6.51
C GLY A 35 6.90 -1.23 5.04
N PHE A 36 6.04 -0.25 4.72
CA PHE A 36 5.66 0.00 3.33
C PHE A 36 6.85 0.53 2.51
N GLY A 37 7.68 1.40 3.08
CA GLY A 37 8.91 1.89 2.46
C GLY A 37 9.90 0.78 2.11
N LYS A 38 10.05 -0.21 2.98
CA LYS A 38 10.89 -1.37 2.72
C LYS A 38 10.35 -2.21 1.56
N VAL A 39 9.06 -2.55 1.56
CA VAL A 39 8.41 -3.25 0.45
C VAL A 39 8.53 -2.45 -0.86
N TRP A 40 8.32 -1.14 -0.80
CA TRP A 40 8.44 -0.25 -1.95
C TRP A 40 9.85 -0.28 -2.55
N ARG A 41 10.91 -0.19 -1.72
CA ARG A 41 12.31 -0.26 -2.19
C ARG A 41 12.70 -1.65 -2.70
N GLU A 42 12.39 -2.70 -1.93
CA GLU A 42 12.95 -4.04 -2.13
C GLU A 42 12.14 -4.91 -3.08
N GLU A 43 10.81 -4.80 -3.07
CA GLU A 43 9.92 -5.70 -3.82
C GLU A 43 9.29 -5.04 -5.05
N LEU A 44 8.94 -3.75 -4.95
CA LEU A 44 8.23 -3.03 -6.03
C LEU A 44 9.16 -2.30 -7.01
N GLY A 45 10.45 -2.16 -6.69
CA GLY A 45 11.45 -1.47 -7.52
C GLY A 45 11.62 0.02 -7.23
N GLY A 46 11.13 0.51 -6.08
CA GLY A 46 11.37 1.84 -5.57
C GLY A 46 10.92 2.94 -6.53
N PRO A 47 11.79 3.93 -6.85
CA PRO A 47 11.46 5.01 -7.79
C PRO A 47 11.04 4.54 -9.19
N ALA A 48 11.50 3.36 -9.62
CA ALA A 48 11.16 2.79 -10.92
C ALA A 48 9.86 1.96 -10.91
N SER A 49 9.25 1.76 -9.73
CA SER A 49 7.98 1.07 -9.58
C SER A 49 6.86 1.81 -10.32
N ARG A 50 5.79 1.08 -10.66
CA ARG A 50 4.59 1.66 -11.30
C ARG A 50 3.94 2.78 -10.46
N ILE A 51 4.12 2.76 -9.14
CA ILE A 51 3.57 3.79 -8.23
C ILE A 51 4.53 4.96 -7.99
N GLY A 52 5.83 4.81 -8.30
CA GLY A 52 6.83 5.88 -8.19
C GLY A 52 7.06 6.36 -6.75
N TRP A 53 7.49 7.61 -6.61
CA TRP A 53 7.71 8.26 -5.30
C TRP A 53 6.41 8.62 -4.59
N ALA A 54 6.46 8.70 -3.26
CA ALA A 54 5.35 9.24 -2.48
C ALA A 54 5.18 10.74 -2.74
N ARG A 55 3.91 11.19 -2.71
CA ARG A 55 3.54 12.60 -2.90
C ARG A 55 3.29 13.34 -1.59
N GLU A 56 3.17 12.60 -0.50
CA GLU A 56 2.97 13.11 0.86
C GLU A 56 3.81 12.26 1.83
N GLU A 57 4.08 12.80 3.01
CA GLU A 57 4.71 12.04 4.09
C GLU A 57 3.83 10.90 4.58
N GLU A 58 4.47 9.83 5.08
CA GLU A 58 3.75 8.73 5.68
C GLU A 58 2.99 9.18 6.93
N ARG A 59 1.72 8.78 7.01
CA ARG A 59 0.86 9.05 8.16
C ARG A 59 0.06 7.81 8.52
N GLY A 60 -0.18 7.65 9.82
CA GLY A 60 -1.07 6.61 10.32
C GLY A 60 -2.47 6.75 9.70
N PHE A 61 -3.05 5.64 9.29
CA PHE A 61 -4.39 5.58 8.72
C PHE A 61 -5.23 4.54 9.45
N THR A 62 -6.49 4.87 9.73
CA THR A 62 -7.44 3.91 10.31
C THR A 62 -8.43 3.47 9.23
N GLY A 63 -8.43 2.18 8.94
CA GLY A 63 -9.41 1.51 8.10
C GLY A 63 -10.01 0.29 8.79
N VAL A 64 -10.87 -0.42 8.07
CA VAL A 64 -11.37 -1.73 8.48
C VAL A 64 -10.81 -2.76 7.52
N VAL A 65 -10.28 -3.85 8.07
CA VAL A 65 -9.89 -5.04 7.32
C VAL A 65 -10.78 -6.18 7.81
N GLN A 66 -11.51 -6.81 6.89
CA GLN A 66 -12.42 -7.89 7.21
C GLN A 66 -12.21 -9.06 6.25
N ALA A 67 -11.78 -10.19 6.79
CA ALA A 67 -11.69 -11.43 6.04
C ALA A 67 -13.08 -12.08 5.86
N PHE A 68 -13.25 -12.78 4.75
CA PHE A 68 -14.39 -13.66 4.46
C PHE A 68 -13.88 -14.88 3.66
N GLU A 69 -14.75 -15.87 3.41
CA GLU A 69 -14.35 -17.12 2.74
C GLU A 69 -13.68 -16.90 1.38
N GLY A 70 -14.16 -15.92 0.61
CA GLY A 70 -13.65 -15.61 -0.73
C GLY A 70 -12.54 -14.57 -0.80
N GLY A 71 -12.08 -13.98 0.32
CA GLY A 71 -11.08 -12.93 0.27
C GLY A 71 -11.03 -11.99 1.48
N THR A 72 -10.56 -10.77 1.23
CA THR A 72 -10.45 -9.70 2.23
C THR A 72 -11.07 -8.42 1.72
N ILE A 73 -11.88 -7.78 2.54
CA ILE A 73 -12.37 -6.42 2.31
C ILE A 73 -11.46 -5.44 3.05
N VAL A 74 -10.94 -4.45 2.34
CA VAL A 74 -10.21 -3.31 2.90
C VAL A 74 -11.05 -2.06 2.67
N TRP A 75 -11.56 -1.48 3.76
CA TRP A 75 -12.38 -0.26 3.70
C TRP A 75 -11.67 0.90 4.38
N SER A 76 -11.55 1.99 3.62
CA SER A 76 -11.03 3.26 4.11
C SER A 76 -12.18 4.10 4.70
N LYS A 77 -11.92 4.83 5.78
CA LYS A 77 -12.85 5.86 6.29
C LYS A 77 -13.11 7.01 5.31
N LEU A 78 -12.44 7.03 4.16
CA LEU A 78 -12.59 7.99 3.07
C LEU A 78 -13.64 7.54 2.03
N GLY A 79 -14.45 6.52 2.33
CA GLY A 79 -15.61 6.13 1.52
C GLY A 79 -15.30 5.16 0.38
N THR A 80 -14.13 4.52 0.36
CA THR A 80 -13.81 3.49 -0.66
C THR A 80 -13.48 2.15 0.00
N ALA A 81 -14.14 1.09 -0.49
CA ALA A 81 -13.83 -0.30 -0.18
C ALA A 81 -13.24 -1.02 -1.40
N TYR A 82 -12.26 -1.87 -1.13
CA TYR A 82 -11.67 -2.81 -2.09
C TYR A 82 -11.91 -4.23 -1.60
N VAL A 83 -12.28 -5.12 -2.51
CA VAL A 83 -12.34 -6.57 -2.27
C VAL A 83 -11.14 -7.21 -2.96
N LEU A 84 -10.35 -7.94 -2.18
CA LEU A 84 -9.18 -8.69 -2.63
C LEU A 84 -9.54 -10.17 -2.60
N TYR A 85 -9.83 -10.75 -3.76
CA TYR A 85 -10.29 -12.14 -3.87
C TYR A 85 -9.13 -13.14 -3.77
N THR A 86 -9.39 -14.34 -3.27
CA THR A 86 -8.39 -15.40 -3.16
C THR A 86 -7.88 -15.92 -4.50
N ASP A 87 -8.59 -15.66 -5.60
CA ASP A 87 -8.17 -15.98 -6.97
C ASP A 87 -7.18 -14.97 -7.57
N GLY A 88 -6.84 -13.91 -6.82
CA GLY A 88 -5.91 -12.87 -7.24
C GLY A 88 -6.55 -11.66 -7.92
N ASN A 89 -7.87 -11.66 -8.14
CA ASN A 89 -8.58 -10.51 -8.70
C ASN A 89 -8.98 -9.51 -7.61
N TRP A 90 -9.20 -8.26 -8.01
CA TRP A 90 -9.73 -7.23 -7.11
C TRP A 90 -10.91 -6.47 -7.73
N GLU A 91 -11.81 -5.99 -6.88
CA GLU A 91 -12.86 -5.05 -7.28
C GLU A 91 -12.95 -3.85 -6.32
N ARG A 92 -13.35 -2.70 -6.86
CA ARG A 92 -13.76 -1.56 -6.06
C ARG A 92 -15.24 -1.72 -5.76
N CYS A 93 -15.59 -1.78 -4.48
CA CYS A 93 -16.98 -1.66 -4.08
C CYS A 93 -17.33 -0.16 -4.04
N PRO A 94 -18.23 0.34 -4.91
CA PRO A 94 -18.75 1.70 -4.77
C PRO A 94 -19.50 1.82 -3.43
N GLU A 95 -19.54 3.03 -2.87
CA GLU A 95 -20.40 3.29 -1.71
C GLU A 95 -21.80 2.74 -2.00
N ARG A 96 -22.34 1.97 -1.06
CA ARG A 96 -23.75 1.61 -1.10
C ARG A 96 -24.50 2.94 -0.99
N LEU A 97 -25.11 3.39 -2.09
CA LEU A 97 -26.18 4.37 -2.03
C LEU A 97 -27.35 3.64 -1.37
N ASP A 98 -27.43 3.72 -0.05
CA ASP A 98 -28.72 3.61 0.63
C ASP A 98 -29.57 4.87 0.38
#